data_AF-A0AA38L720-F1
#
_entry.id   AF-A0AA38L720-F1
#
_cell.length_a   1.000
_cell.length_b   1.000
_cell.length_c   1.000
_cell.angle_alpha   90.00
_cell.angle_beta   90.00
_cell.angle_gamma   90.00
#
_symmetry.space_group_name_H-M   'P 1'
#
loop_
_entity.id
_entity.type
_entity.pdbx_description
1 polymer ?
#
loop_
_entity_poly.entity_id
_entity_poly.type
_entity_poly.pdbx_seq_one_letter_code
_entity_poly.pdbx_strand_id
1 'polypeptide(L)'
;MSASKEDLRVSIETMSDWSRIKANYAQAARTSLAKELIARNLSESSALSQHLDQFMQNTFQLVQPNLRVNGQSFDERSEDNIEPFDESLDRHVWSLHDQRLGLQKTIAVTRRVEPSKIEKTMSGSLEQYHKLDALESELEDLPEDLSMDVDDTAAFRPEVDALLRTAAWAQELSQSIPNQTERTTRLKNVTAELKRPDWR
;
A
#
# COMPACT_ATOMS: atom_id res chain seq x y z
N MET A 1 -16.66 35.16 -4.60
CA MET A 1 -15.67 34.34 -5.33
C MET A 1 -14.31 34.99 -5.22
N SER A 2 -13.69 34.87 -4.05
CA SER A 2 -12.30 35.24 -3.81
C SER A 2 -11.55 33.93 -3.62
N ALA A 3 -10.87 33.44 -4.65
CA ALA A 3 -9.81 32.46 -4.45
C ALA A 3 -8.74 33.20 -3.64
N SER A 4 -8.79 33.02 -2.32
CA SER A 4 -8.08 33.83 -1.35
C SER A 4 -6.57 33.73 -1.60
N LYS A 5 -5.86 34.86 -1.50
CA LYS A 5 -4.39 35.00 -1.56
C LYS A 5 -3.59 34.07 -0.61
N GLU A 6 -4.26 33.22 0.14
CA GLU A 6 -3.75 32.34 1.19
C GLU A 6 -3.12 31.05 0.62
N ASP A 7 -3.49 30.63 -0.60
CA ASP A 7 -3.01 29.39 -1.24
C ASP A 7 -1.65 29.51 -1.97
N LEU A 8 -1.08 30.72 -2.10
CA LEU A 8 0.18 30.94 -2.82
C LEU A 8 1.43 30.92 -1.93
N ARG A 9 1.28 30.65 -0.63
CA ARG A 9 2.38 30.67 0.33
C ARG A 9 3.10 29.32 0.37
N VAL A 10 4.42 29.37 0.43
CA VAL A 10 5.26 28.17 0.47
C VAL A 10 5.21 27.55 1.86
N SER A 11 4.78 26.29 1.96
CA SER A 11 4.73 25.53 3.21
C SER A 11 6.04 24.80 3.48
N ILE A 12 6.60 25.00 4.67
CA ILE A 12 7.71 24.24 5.23
C ILE A 12 7.16 23.46 6.43
N GLU A 13 7.48 22.17 6.48
CA GLU A 13 6.99 21.26 7.51
C GLU A 13 7.57 21.63 8.88
N THR A 14 8.89 21.80 8.97
CA THR A 14 9.58 22.02 10.24
C THR A 14 10.43 23.30 10.27
N MET A 15 10.57 23.92 11.45
CA MET A 15 11.48 25.06 11.64
C MET A 15 12.96 24.66 11.46
N SER A 16 13.30 23.40 11.76
CA SER A 16 14.63 22.83 11.48
C SER A 16 14.93 22.80 9.98
N ASP A 17 13.92 22.56 9.15
CA ASP A 17 14.08 22.56 7.69
C ASP A 17 14.31 23.98 7.18
N TRP A 18 13.62 24.96 7.74
CA TRP A 18 13.86 26.37 7.42
C TRP A 18 15.28 26.83 7.80
N SER A 19 15.75 26.49 9.01
CA SER A 19 17.10 26.83 9.45
C SER A 19 18.16 26.11 8.60
N ARG A 20 17.90 24.87 8.20
CA ARG A 20 18.74 24.09 7.29
C ARG A 20 18.80 24.71 5.89
N ILE A 21 17.67 25.15 5.32
CA ILE A 21 17.63 25.85 4.03
C ILE A 21 18.46 27.13 4.09
N LYS A 22 18.29 27.93 5.15
CA LYS A 22 19.06 29.16 5.36
C LYS A 22 20.57 28.88 5.44
N ALA A 23 20.97 27.85 6.19
CA ALA A 23 22.36 27.45 6.32
C ALA A 23 22.96 26.95 5.00
N ASN A 24 22.24 26.09 4.28
CA ASN A 24 22.67 25.56 2.98
C ASN A 24 22.82 26.66 1.93
N TYR A 25 21.85 27.58 1.86
CA TYR A 25 21.93 28.74 0.96
C TYR A 25 23.11 29.63 1.30
N ALA A 26 23.32 29.96 2.58
CA ALA A 26 24.45 30.78 3.01
C ALA A 26 25.80 30.12 2.70
N GLN A 27 25.91 28.81 2.87
CA GLN A 27 27.09 28.05 2.51
C GLN A 27 27.31 28.04 0.99
N ALA A 28 26.27 27.82 0.19
CA ALA A 28 26.35 27.84 -1.27
C ALA A 28 26.74 29.24 -1.80
N ALA A 29 26.15 30.30 -1.26
CA ALA A 29 26.44 31.67 -1.64
C ALA A 29 27.91 32.04 -1.32
N ARG A 30 28.40 31.70 -0.13
CA ARG A 30 29.79 31.95 0.27
C ARG A 30 30.79 31.15 -0.55
N THR A 31 30.49 29.89 -0.84
CA THR A 31 31.35 29.05 -1.69
C THR A 31 31.38 29.53 -3.13
N SER A 32 30.26 30.02 -3.67
CA SER A 32 30.22 30.65 -5.00
C SER A 32 31.04 31.95 -5.04
N LEU A 33 30.91 32.80 -4.02
CA LEU A 33 31.70 34.02 -3.89
C LEU A 33 33.20 33.70 -3.81
N ALA A 34 33.59 32.71 -3.00
CA ALA A 34 34.98 32.31 -2.86
C ALA A 34 35.57 31.82 -4.20
N LYS A 35 34.81 31.06 -4.98
CA LYS A 35 35.23 30.61 -6.33
C LYS A 35 35.47 31.79 -7.28
N GLU A 36 34.57 32.76 -7.29
CA GLU A 36 34.70 33.98 -8.13
C GLU A 36 35.88 34.86 -7.70
N LEU A 37 36.13 34.99 -6.38
CA LEU A 37 37.27 35.76 -5.89
C LEU A 37 38.61 35.12 -6.28
N ILE A 38 38.72 33.79 -6.20
CA ILE A 38 39.89 33.05 -6.65
C ILE A 38 40.08 33.22 -8.16
N ALA A 39 39.00 33.12 -8.94
CA ALA A 39 39.06 33.28 -10.40
C ALA A 39 39.53 34.69 -10.83
N ARG A 40 39.22 35.73 -10.04
CA ARG A 40 39.54 37.12 -10.35
C ARG A 40 40.78 37.67 -9.63
N ASN A 41 41.46 36.86 -8.81
CA ASN A 41 42.62 37.27 -7.99
C ASN A 41 42.38 38.53 -7.13
N LEU A 42 41.17 38.70 -6.60
CA LEU A 42 40.81 39.87 -5.79
C LEU A 42 41.04 39.60 -4.30
N SER A 43 41.82 40.47 -3.64
CA SER A 43 42.14 40.40 -2.20
C SER A 43 41.10 41.08 -1.30
N GLU A 44 40.17 41.87 -1.85
CA GLU A 44 39.16 42.62 -1.09
C GLU A 44 37.93 41.75 -0.75
N SER A 45 38.16 40.68 0.01
CA SER A 45 37.14 39.68 0.35
C SER A 45 36.19 40.12 1.49
N SER A 46 36.63 41.00 2.39
CA SER A 46 35.85 41.32 3.60
C SER A 46 34.65 42.24 3.34
N ALA A 47 34.79 43.26 2.50
CA ALA A 47 33.67 44.16 2.17
C ALA A 47 32.59 43.43 1.36
N LEU A 48 33.00 42.61 0.38
CA LEU A 48 32.08 41.85 -0.47
C LEU A 48 31.31 40.79 0.32
N SER A 49 31.96 40.14 1.31
CA SER A 49 31.31 39.17 2.17
C SER A 49 30.29 39.81 3.13
N GLN A 50 30.57 41.01 3.66
CA GLN A 50 29.60 41.78 4.43
C GLN A 50 28.38 42.17 3.61
N HIS A 51 28.58 42.64 2.37
CA HIS A 51 27.46 42.94 1.47
C HIS A 51 26.65 41.69 1.09
N LEU A 52 27.31 40.55 0.91
CA LEU A 52 26.62 39.28 0.68
C LEU A 52 25.77 38.90 1.91
N ASP A 53 26.32 38.99 3.12
CA ASP A 53 25.56 38.70 4.34
C ASP A 53 24.35 39.61 4.51
N GLN A 54 24.49 40.91 4.21
CA GLN A 54 23.38 41.86 4.23
C GLN A 54 22.33 41.54 3.15
N PHE A 55 22.77 41.19 1.93
CA PHE A 55 21.87 40.74 0.86
C PHE A 55 21.09 39.50 1.28
N MET A 56 21.76 38.50 1.85
CA MET A 56 21.09 37.30 2.35
C MET A 56 20.05 37.64 3.41
N GLN A 57 20.39 38.46 4.41
CA GLN A 57 19.44 38.89 5.43
C GLN A 57 18.21 39.56 4.84
N ASN A 58 18.40 40.50 3.89
CA ASN A 58 17.31 41.19 3.22
C ASN A 58 16.44 40.22 2.41
N THR A 59 17.05 39.27 1.68
CA THR A 59 16.28 38.27 0.92
C THR A 59 15.43 37.39 1.84
N PHE A 60 15.97 36.95 2.98
CA PHE A 60 15.20 36.16 3.93
C PHE A 60 14.07 36.98 4.57
N GLN A 61 14.30 38.25 4.89
CA GLN A 61 13.24 39.14 5.38
C GLN A 61 12.11 39.31 4.34
N LEU A 62 12.45 39.39 3.06
CA LEU A 62 11.46 39.52 1.97
C LEU A 62 10.66 38.23 1.74
N VAL A 63 11.27 37.08 2.02
CA VAL A 63 10.63 35.76 1.86
C VAL A 63 9.76 35.38 3.06
N GLN A 64 10.10 35.84 4.26
CA GLN A 64 9.36 35.58 5.51
C GLN A 64 7.82 35.73 5.39
N PRO A 65 7.25 36.84 4.88
CA PRO A 65 5.78 37.00 4.83
C PRO A 65 5.07 36.03 3.88
N ASN A 66 5.81 35.40 2.95
CA ASN A 66 5.26 34.44 1.99
C ASN A 66 5.44 32.98 2.42
N LEU A 67 5.93 32.76 3.63
CA LEU A 67 6.31 31.45 4.13
C LEU A 67 5.35 30.99 5.22
N ARG A 68 4.96 29.71 5.16
CA ARG A 68 4.20 29.03 6.21
C ARG A 68 5.09 27.98 6.83
N VAL A 69 5.26 28.01 8.15
CA VAL A 69 5.94 26.94 8.89
C VAL A 69 4.90 26.24 9.72
N ASN A 70 4.70 24.94 9.49
CA ASN A 70 3.72 24.16 10.25
C ASN A 70 2.31 24.79 10.22
N GLY A 71 1.80 25.14 9.03
CA GLY A 71 0.45 25.69 8.83
C GLY A 71 0.27 27.18 9.15
N GLN A 72 1.11 27.76 10.00
CA GLN A 72 1.03 29.17 10.43
C GLN A 72 1.85 30.12 9.57
N SER A 73 1.37 31.35 9.43
CA SER A 73 2.10 32.45 8.79
C SER A 73 3.35 32.77 9.60
N PHE A 74 4.52 32.90 8.97
CA PHE A 74 5.75 33.22 9.68
C PHE A 74 5.70 34.59 10.40
N ASP A 75 4.90 35.53 9.87
CA ASP A 75 4.74 36.91 10.38
C ASP A 75 3.95 37.00 11.70
N GLU A 76 3.11 36.00 12.01
CA GLU A 76 2.28 35.97 13.22
C GLU A 76 3.01 35.34 14.43
N ARG A 77 4.29 34.96 14.25
CA ARG A 77 5.06 34.26 15.27
C ARG A 77 5.74 35.26 16.21
N SER A 78 5.06 35.63 17.29
CA SER A 78 5.66 36.36 18.40
C SER A 78 6.79 35.56 19.06
N GLU A 79 7.88 36.23 19.43
CA GLU A 79 9.16 35.68 19.93
C GLU A 79 9.08 34.90 21.27
N ASP A 80 7.90 34.68 21.85
CA ASP A 80 7.74 34.03 23.14
C ASP A 80 7.39 32.54 23.01
N ASN A 81 8.43 31.69 23.16
CA ASN A 81 8.50 30.31 23.68
C ASN A 81 7.21 29.48 23.95
N ILE A 82 6.20 29.53 23.08
CA ILE A 82 5.14 28.52 23.05
C ILE A 82 5.58 27.49 22.03
N GLU A 83 5.87 26.27 22.52
CA GLU A 83 6.14 25.12 21.66
C GLU A 83 4.98 24.99 20.65
N PRO A 84 5.24 25.20 19.34
CA PRO A 84 4.17 25.25 18.35
C PRO A 84 3.51 23.87 18.28
N PHE A 85 2.19 23.84 18.27
CA PHE A 85 1.41 22.60 18.20
C PHE A 85 1.81 21.82 16.94
N ASP A 86 2.31 20.59 17.11
CA ASP A 86 2.70 19.72 16.01
C ASP A 86 1.45 19.07 15.42
N GLU A 87 0.85 19.74 14.42
CA GLU A 87 -0.33 19.22 13.72
C GLU A 87 -0.06 17.90 13.00
N SER A 88 1.19 17.67 12.58
CA SER A 88 1.56 16.42 11.91
C SER A 88 1.51 15.26 12.90
N LEU A 89 2.00 15.49 14.12
CA LEU A 89 1.93 14.55 15.22
C LEU A 89 0.48 14.33 15.66
N ASP A 90 -0.32 15.38 15.77
CA ASP A 90 -1.74 15.25 16.14
C ASP A 90 -2.48 14.40 15.10
N ARG A 91 -2.40 14.74 13.81
CA ARG A 91 -3.00 13.94 12.72
C ARG A 91 -2.53 12.49 12.77
N HIS A 92 -1.27 12.24 13.11
CA HIS A 92 -0.75 10.89 13.27
C HIS A 92 -1.37 10.18 14.48
N VAL A 93 -1.50 10.86 15.62
CA VAL A 93 -2.18 10.34 16.82
C VAL A 93 -3.63 9.97 16.50
N TRP A 94 -4.37 10.82 15.79
CA TRP A 94 -5.74 10.54 15.35
C TRP A 94 -5.81 9.34 14.41
N SER A 95 -4.91 9.29 13.41
CA SER A 95 -4.85 8.16 12.47
C SER A 95 -4.53 6.85 13.19
N LEU A 96 -3.58 6.84 14.13
CA LEU A 96 -3.23 5.66 14.91
C LEU A 96 -4.37 5.23 15.83
N HIS A 97 -5.10 6.20 16.39
CA HIS A 97 -6.26 5.92 17.22
C HIS A 97 -7.37 5.21 16.43
N ASP A 98 -7.68 5.70 15.23
CA ASP A 98 -8.68 5.08 14.35
C ASP A 98 -8.25 3.67 13.91
N GLN A 99 -6.98 3.49 13.53
CA GLN A 99 -6.41 2.18 13.22
C GLN A 99 -6.53 1.21 14.40
N ARG A 100 -6.22 1.67 15.62
CA ARG A 100 -6.35 0.88 16.84
C ARG A 100 -7.80 0.45 17.07
N LEU A 101 -8.77 1.34 16.92
CA LEU A 101 -10.19 1.02 17.06
C LEU A 101 -10.64 0.01 16.00
N GLY A 102 -10.19 0.18 14.75
CA GLY A 102 -10.42 -0.76 13.66
C GLY A 102 -9.91 -2.15 14.00
N LEU A 103 -8.67 -2.26 14.46
CA LEU A 103 -8.06 -3.53 14.87
C LEU A 103 -8.76 -4.18 16.07
N GLN A 104 -9.18 -3.38 17.06
CA GLN A 104 -9.94 -3.92 18.20
C GLN A 104 -11.29 -4.49 17.75
N LYS A 105 -11.97 -3.81 16.83
CA LYS A 105 -13.22 -4.28 16.25
C LYS A 105 -13.03 -5.58 15.46
N THR A 106 -12.00 -5.65 14.60
CA THR A 106 -11.71 -6.87 13.83
C THR A 106 -11.38 -8.04 14.76
N ILE A 107 -10.51 -7.83 15.76
CA ILE A 107 -10.18 -8.87 16.75
C ILE A 107 -11.42 -9.36 17.49
N ALA A 108 -12.30 -8.45 17.93
CA ALA A 108 -13.53 -8.82 18.62
C ALA A 108 -14.48 -9.64 17.73
N VAL A 109 -14.64 -9.25 16.46
CA VAL A 109 -15.45 -10.00 15.49
C VAL A 109 -14.83 -11.37 15.21
N THR A 110 -13.54 -11.43 14.97
CA THR A 110 -12.80 -12.68 14.73
C THR A 110 -12.95 -13.63 15.91
N ARG A 111 -12.77 -13.16 17.15
CA ARG A 111 -12.94 -13.97 18.36
C ARG A 111 -14.36 -14.51 18.55
N ARG A 112 -15.38 -13.78 18.06
CA ARG A 112 -16.77 -14.20 18.16
C ARG A 112 -17.17 -15.18 17.06
N VAL A 113 -16.67 -14.98 15.84
CA VAL A 113 -17.17 -15.66 14.64
C VAL A 113 -16.29 -16.83 14.23
N GLU A 114 -14.97 -16.68 14.26
CA GLU A 114 -14.06 -17.72 13.75
C GLU A 114 -14.15 -19.03 14.54
N PRO A 115 -14.22 -19.06 15.88
CA PRO A 115 -14.33 -20.34 16.60
C PRO A 115 -15.56 -21.15 16.19
N SER A 116 -16.72 -20.50 16.00
CA SER A 116 -17.94 -21.20 15.57
C SER A 116 -17.86 -21.67 14.12
N LYS A 117 -17.18 -20.93 13.24
CA LYS A 117 -16.92 -21.41 11.88
C LYS A 117 -16.02 -22.64 11.89
N ILE A 118 -14.92 -22.60 12.65
CA ILE A 118 -13.96 -23.69 12.78
C ILE A 118 -14.65 -24.93 13.33
N GLU A 119 -15.45 -24.78 14.40
CA GLU A 119 -16.25 -25.84 14.99
C GLU A 119 -17.16 -26.50 13.94
N LYS A 120 -17.95 -25.71 13.21
CA LYS A 120 -18.85 -26.23 12.16
C LYS A 120 -18.11 -26.96 11.04
N THR A 121 -16.95 -26.43 10.62
CA THR A 121 -16.14 -27.10 9.59
C THR A 121 -15.59 -28.42 10.11
N MET A 122 -15.11 -28.46 11.35
CA MET A 122 -14.53 -29.64 11.96
C MET A 122 -15.59 -30.71 12.22
N SER A 123 -16.75 -30.33 12.76
CA SER A 123 -17.87 -31.25 12.96
C SER A 123 -18.37 -31.81 11.63
N GLY A 124 -18.48 -30.97 10.60
CA GLY A 124 -18.87 -31.41 9.24
C GLY A 124 -17.89 -32.43 8.65
N SER A 125 -16.57 -32.24 8.84
CA SER A 125 -15.57 -33.22 8.41
C SER A 125 -15.69 -34.53 9.20
N LEU A 126 -15.89 -34.48 10.52
CA LEU A 126 -16.08 -35.68 11.33
C LEU A 126 -17.34 -36.46 10.94
N GLU A 127 -18.44 -35.78 10.67
CA GLU A 127 -19.67 -36.40 10.17
C GLU A 127 -19.46 -37.07 8.80
N GLN A 128 -18.65 -36.48 7.92
CA GLN A 128 -18.30 -37.11 6.64
C GLN A 128 -17.48 -38.38 6.86
N TYR A 129 -16.49 -38.36 7.76
CA TYR A 129 -15.72 -39.56 8.10
C TYR A 129 -16.60 -40.66 8.67
N HIS A 130 -17.50 -40.34 9.60
CA HIS A 130 -18.44 -41.33 10.13
C HIS A 130 -19.37 -41.94 9.07
N LYS A 131 -19.79 -41.15 8.08
CA LYS A 131 -20.60 -41.67 6.96
C LYS A 131 -19.80 -42.60 6.05
N LEU A 132 -18.53 -42.28 5.79
CA LEU A 132 -17.65 -43.14 4.99
C LEU A 132 -17.34 -44.44 5.71
N ASP A 133 -17.04 -44.37 7.00
CA ASP A 133 -16.77 -45.54 7.86
C ASP A 133 -17.99 -46.47 7.95
N ALA A 134 -19.20 -45.90 8.07
CA ALA A 134 -20.43 -46.68 8.02
C ALA A 134 -20.67 -47.36 6.67
N LEU A 135 -20.36 -46.69 5.55
CA LEU A 135 -20.46 -47.27 4.21
C LEU A 135 -19.41 -48.36 3.96
N GLU A 136 -18.21 -48.20 4.50
CA GLU A 136 -17.12 -49.19 4.41
C GLU A 136 -17.48 -50.46 5.18
N SER A 137 -18.02 -50.32 6.39
CA SER A 137 -18.53 -51.45 7.18
C SER A 137 -19.73 -52.15 6.51
N GLU A 138 -20.61 -51.40 5.84
CA GLU A 138 -21.73 -51.98 5.07
C GLU A 138 -21.24 -52.71 3.80
N LEU A 139 -20.09 -52.30 3.24
CA LEU A 139 -19.45 -52.98 2.11
C LEU A 139 -18.72 -54.26 2.54
N GLU A 140 -18.09 -54.29 3.72
CA GLU A 140 -17.41 -55.47 4.28
C GLU A 140 -18.39 -56.59 4.71
N ASP A 141 -19.63 -56.24 5.09
CA ASP A 141 -20.67 -57.21 5.46
C ASP A 141 -21.40 -57.84 4.25
N LEU A 142 -21.10 -57.40 3.02
CA LEU A 142 -21.60 -58.08 1.82
C LEU A 142 -20.83 -59.41 1.65
N PRO A 143 -21.53 -60.56 1.57
CA PRO A 143 -20.87 -61.83 1.33
C PRO A 143 -20.12 -61.75 -0.01
N GLU A 144 -18.83 -62.07 0.04
CA GLU A 144 -17.91 -62.11 -1.08
C GLU A 144 -18.25 -63.29 -2.02
N ASP A 145 -19.44 -63.26 -2.63
CA ASP A 145 -19.84 -64.18 -3.70
C ASP A 145 -19.41 -63.59 -5.05
N LEU A 146 -18.10 -63.53 -5.25
CA LEU A 146 -17.49 -63.18 -6.53
C LEU A 146 -17.49 -64.39 -7.47
N SER A 147 -18.68 -64.88 -7.80
CA SER A 147 -18.93 -65.70 -8.98
C SER A 147 -19.76 -64.90 -10.00
N MET A 148 -19.20 -63.78 -10.45
CA MET A 148 -19.83 -62.99 -11.53
C MET A 148 -19.52 -63.66 -12.86
N ASP A 149 -20.51 -64.37 -13.41
CA ASP A 149 -20.51 -64.86 -14.78
C ASP A 149 -20.30 -63.67 -15.74
N VAL A 150 -19.17 -63.68 -16.44
CA VAL A 150 -18.78 -62.66 -17.41
C VAL A 150 -19.52 -62.93 -18.70
N ASP A 151 -20.80 -62.56 -18.79
CA ASP A 151 -21.54 -62.66 -20.04
C ASP A 151 -22.56 -61.54 -20.25
N ASP A 152 -22.17 -60.28 -20.01
CA ASP A 152 -22.92 -59.15 -20.58
C ASP A 152 -22.08 -57.87 -20.79
N THR A 153 -21.11 -57.94 -21.71
CA THR A 153 -20.29 -56.77 -22.11
C THR A 153 -21.02 -55.81 -23.06
N ALA A 154 -22.28 -56.08 -23.41
CA ALA A 154 -23.08 -55.24 -24.29
C ALA A 154 -23.84 -54.13 -23.54
N ALA A 155 -24.26 -54.39 -22.28
CA ALA A 155 -25.07 -53.46 -21.49
C ALA A 155 -24.28 -52.24 -20.95
N PHE A 156 -22.95 -52.38 -20.75
CA PHE A 156 -22.10 -51.32 -20.18
C PHE A 156 -21.48 -50.35 -21.20
N ARG A 157 -21.64 -50.59 -22.51
CA ARG A 157 -21.09 -49.72 -23.57
C ARG A 157 -21.49 -48.23 -23.47
N PRO A 158 -22.75 -47.85 -23.19
CA PRO A 158 -23.12 -46.43 -23.12
C PRO A 158 -22.52 -45.71 -21.91
N GLU A 159 -22.28 -46.41 -20.80
CA GLU A 159 -21.67 -45.84 -19.59
C GLU A 159 -20.17 -45.64 -19.76
N VAL A 160 -19.49 -46.60 -20.40
CA VAL A 160 -18.06 -46.48 -20.74
C VAL A 160 -17.84 -45.33 -21.73
N ASP A 161 -18.72 -45.17 -22.73
CA ASP A 161 -18.64 -44.04 -23.67
C ASP A 161 -18.88 -42.69 -22.97
N ALA A 162 -19.79 -42.64 -21.99
CA ALA A 162 -20.01 -41.43 -21.20
C ALA A 162 -18.78 -41.08 -20.36
N LEU A 163 -18.16 -42.07 -19.72
CA LEU A 163 -16.92 -41.88 -18.96
C LEU A 163 -15.77 -41.39 -19.86
N LEU A 164 -15.57 -42.00 -21.02
CA LEU A 164 -14.57 -41.57 -21.99
C LEU A 164 -14.79 -40.13 -22.46
N ARG A 165 -16.05 -39.71 -22.67
CA ARG A 165 -16.39 -38.32 -23.00
C ARG A 165 -16.07 -37.36 -21.86
N THR A 166 -16.39 -37.72 -20.61
CA THR A 166 -16.05 -36.87 -19.46
C THR A 166 -14.54 -36.76 -19.24
N ALA A 167 -13.79 -37.84 -19.48
CA ALA A 167 -12.34 -37.83 -19.43
C ALA A 167 -11.74 -36.92 -20.53
N ALA A 168 -12.28 -37.00 -21.75
CA ALA A 168 -11.88 -36.12 -22.85
C ALA A 168 -12.17 -34.63 -22.53
N TRP A 169 -13.35 -34.31 -21.99
CA TRP A 169 -13.68 -32.94 -21.58
C TRP A 169 -12.79 -32.44 -20.45
N ALA A 170 -12.45 -33.29 -19.46
CA ALA A 170 -11.52 -32.93 -18.40
C ALA A 170 -10.12 -32.62 -18.96
N GLN A 171 -9.68 -33.38 -19.98
CA GLN A 171 -8.42 -33.13 -20.65
C GLN A 171 -8.44 -31.82 -21.44
N GLU A 172 -9.52 -31.52 -22.17
CA GLU A 172 -9.70 -30.24 -22.86
C GLU A 172 -9.76 -29.05 -21.88
N LEU A 173 -10.42 -29.20 -20.74
CA LEU A 173 -10.46 -28.21 -19.67
C LEU A 173 -9.07 -27.96 -19.08
N SER A 174 -8.32 -29.02 -18.77
CA SER A 174 -6.96 -28.88 -18.23
C SER A 174 -6.02 -28.15 -19.20
N GLN A 175 -6.21 -28.32 -20.51
CA GLN A 175 -5.45 -27.60 -21.54
C GLN A 175 -5.91 -26.14 -21.73
N SER A 176 -7.19 -25.84 -21.53
CA SER A 176 -7.76 -24.50 -21.78
C SER A 176 -7.66 -23.54 -20.59
N ILE A 177 -7.68 -24.04 -19.35
CA ILE A 177 -7.51 -23.25 -18.12
C ILE A 177 -6.25 -22.38 -18.14
N PRO A 178 -5.02 -22.87 -18.43
CA PRO A 178 -3.82 -22.02 -18.40
C PRO A 178 -3.87 -20.87 -19.41
N ASN A 179 -4.48 -21.08 -20.58
CA ASN A 179 -4.65 -20.02 -21.56
C ASN A 179 -5.64 -18.95 -21.09
N GLN A 180 -6.72 -19.34 -20.39
CA GLN A 180 -7.67 -18.39 -19.83
C GLN A 180 -7.09 -17.64 -18.63
N THR A 181 -6.32 -18.30 -17.76
CA THR A 181 -5.65 -17.62 -16.65
C THR A 181 -4.65 -16.58 -17.17
N GLU A 182 -3.85 -16.91 -18.18
CA GLU A 182 -2.93 -15.95 -18.81
C GLU A 182 -3.67 -14.76 -19.45
N ARG A 183 -4.80 -14.99 -20.12
CA ARG A 183 -5.63 -13.89 -20.65
C ARG A 183 -6.15 -12.98 -19.53
N THR A 184 -6.59 -13.55 -18.42
CA THR A 184 -7.08 -12.76 -17.28
C THR A 184 -5.97 -11.99 -16.57
N THR A 185 -4.75 -12.54 -16.45
CA THR A 185 -3.61 -11.82 -15.86
C THR A 185 -3.19 -10.66 -16.76
N ARG A 186 -3.11 -10.87 -18.08
CA ARG A 186 -2.84 -9.79 -19.05
C ARG A 186 -3.90 -8.69 -18.96
N LEU A 187 -5.19 -9.05 -18.91
CA LEU A 187 -6.27 -8.07 -18.77
C LEU A 187 -6.15 -7.29 -17.46
N LYS A 188 -5.87 -7.96 -16.33
CA LYS A 188 -5.63 -7.29 -15.04
C LYS A 188 -4.49 -6.28 -15.14
N ASN A 189 -3.37 -6.65 -15.77
CA ASN A 189 -2.23 -5.76 -15.96
C ASN A 189 -2.60 -4.54 -16.81
N VAL A 190 -3.26 -4.73 -17.96
CA VAL A 190 -3.75 -3.63 -18.81
C VAL A 190 -4.72 -2.73 -18.04
N THR A 191 -5.63 -3.29 -17.24
CA THR A 191 -6.54 -2.46 -16.43
C THR A 191 -5.84 -1.70 -15.30
N ALA A 192 -4.73 -2.24 -14.78
CA ALA A 192 -3.92 -1.56 -13.78
C ALA A 192 -3.11 -0.41 -14.41
N GLU A 193 -2.57 -0.61 -15.61
CA GLU A 193 -1.88 0.41 -16.41
C GLU A 193 -2.85 1.54 -16.82
N LEU A 194 -4.07 1.21 -17.26
CA LEU A 194 -5.11 2.21 -17.56
C LEU A 194 -5.49 3.05 -16.33
N LYS A 195 -5.43 2.48 -15.12
CA LYS A 195 -5.72 3.18 -13.86
C LYS A 195 -4.55 4.02 -13.34
N ARG A 196 -3.33 3.78 -13.83
CA ARG A 196 -2.12 4.55 -13.49
C ARG A 196 -1.54 5.16 -14.78
N PRO A 197 -2.09 6.28 -15.26
CA PRO A 197 -1.59 6.91 -16.47
C PRO A 197 -0.24 7.60 -16.19
N ASP A 198 0.85 6.84 -16.23
CA ASP A 198 2.22 7.33 -16.07
C ASP A 198 2.76 8.03 -17.34
N TRP A 199 1.88 8.62 -18.17
CA TRP A 199 2.24 9.35 -19.39
C TRP A 199 1.84 10.84 -19.37
N ARG A 200 1.89 11.50 -18.21
CA ARG A 200 1.87 12.96 -18.13
C ARG A 200 3.05 13.51 -17.35
#